data_AF-A0A0F2QYN8-F1
#
_entry.id   AF-A0A0F2QYN8-F1
#
_cell.length_a   1.000
_cell.length_b   1.000
_cell.length_c   1.000
_cell.angle_alpha   90.00
_cell.angle_beta   90.00
_cell.angle_gamma   90.00
#
_symmetry.space_group_name_H-M   'P 1'
#
loop_
_entity.id
_entity.type
_entity.pdbx_description
1 polymer ?
#
loop_
_entity_poly.entity_id
_entity_poly.type
_entity_poly.pdbx_seq_one_letter_code
_entity_poly.pdbx_strand_id
1 'polypeptide(L)'
;MNRILPISIVAYLLLCSWAIATEKPFIDPGEKQIDEKIKSVTQECMKREKNPMKRLTCGDDLRKKYEMEGKIRGTDQYCELSYGMLTPEILKEKLKELRIKGRSARRLSALDVGEILPGEVLKEDFRNEEFWIESRLAQMQKARTDETARQLKRHRNQANQSE
;
A
#
# COMPACT_ATOMS: atom_id res chain seq x y z
N MET A 1 9.09 -63.68 -35.50
CA MET A 1 8.28 -62.48 -35.76
C MET A 1 7.75 -61.94 -34.44
N ASN A 2 7.53 -60.63 -34.37
CA ASN A 2 6.99 -59.80 -33.28
C ASN A 2 7.96 -59.38 -32.17
N ARG A 3 8.57 -58.21 -32.42
CA ARG A 3 9.21 -57.32 -31.45
C ARG A 3 8.11 -56.52 -30.74
N ILE A 4 8.03 -56.59 -29.41
CA ILE A 4 7.26 -55.65 -28.61
C ILE A 4 8.28 -54.90 -27.74
N LEU A 5 8.64 -53.71 -28.22
CA LEU A 5 9.46 -52.74 -27.49
C LEU A 5 8.58 -52.11 -26.38
N PRO A 6 9.09 -51.98 -25.14
CA PRO A 6 8.33 -51.39 -24.05
C PRO A 6 8.18 -49.89 -24.28
N ILE A 7 6.95 -49.45 -24.50
CA ILE A 7 6.52 -48.06 -24.43
C ILE A 7 6.57 -47.66 -22.95
N SER A 8 7.76 -47.35 -22.44
CA SER A 8 7.96 -47.01 -21.02
C SER A 8 8.92 -45.83 -20.81
N ILE A 9 8.98 -44.88 -21.76
CA ILE A 9 9.82 -43.67 -21.64
C ILE A 9 9.03 -42.36 -21.92
N VAL A 10 7.70 -42.41 -22.15
CA VAL A 10 6.90 -41.19 -22.46
C VAL A 10 5.94 -40.80 -21.33
N ALA A 11 6.20 -41.27 -20.10
CA ALA A 11 5.41 -40.89 -18.92
C ALA A 11 6.18 -40.00 -17.92
N TYR A 12 7.32 -39.42 -18.31
CA TYR A 12 8.16 -38.61 -17.42
C TYR A 12 8.16 -37.10 -17.72
N LEU A 13 7.44 -36.64 -18.75
CA LEU A 13 7.41 -35.23 -19.18
C LEU A 13 6.03 -34.57 -19.08
N LEU A 14 5.11 -35.10 -18.25
CA LEU A 14 3.80 -34.50 -17.99
C LEU A 14 3.55 -34.16 -16.52
N LEU A 15 4.59 -34.19 -15.69
CA LEU A 15 4.60 -33.57 -14.36
C LEU A 15 5.51 -32.35 -14.37
N CYS A 16 5.43 -31.52 -15.43
CA CYS A 16 5.62 -30.09 -15.23
C CYS A 16 4.54 -29.70 -14.22
N SER A 17 4.91 -29.75 -12.94
CA SER A 17 4.23 -29.04 -11.89
C SER A 17 4.44 -27.59 -12.27
N TRP A 18 3.51 -27.02 -13.03
CA TRP A 18 3.28 -25.60 -13.02
C TRP A 18 2.87 -25.33 -11.57
N ALA A 19 3.88 -25.23 -10.69
CA ALA A 19 3.78 -24.46 -9.48
C ALA A 19 3.56 -23.06 -10.00
N ILE A 20 2.29 -22.78 -10.34
CA ILE A 20 1.76 -21.44 -10.37
C ILE A 20 2.11 -20.95 -8.99
N ALA A 21 3.20 -20.20 -8.89
CA ALA A 21 3.51 -19.42 -7.72
C ALA A 21 2.36 -18.41 -7.65
N THR A 22 1.24 -18.86 -7.09
CA THR A 22 0.13 -17.99 -6.74
C THR A 22 0.74 -17.02 -5.76
N GLU A 23 0.96 -15.79 -6.24
CA GLU A 23 1.50 -14.70 -5.45
C GLU A 23 0.73 -14.68 -4.13
N LYS A 24 1.40 -15.01 -3.03
CA LYS A 24 0.74 -15.06 -1.74
C LYS A 24 0.29 -13.64 -1.40
N PRO A 25 -0.99 -13.41 -1.07
CA PRO A 25 -1.47 -12.08 -0.73
C PRO A 25 -0.70 -11.57 0.50
N PHE A 26 -0.31 -10.30 0.47
CA PHE A 26 0.32 -9.67 1.62
C PHE A 26 -0.78 -9.31 2.62
N ILE A 27 -0.80 -9.96 3.78
CA ILE A 27 -1.78 -9.68 4.84
C ILE A 27 -1.13 -8.83 5.93
N ASP A 28 -1.67 -7.64 6.16
CA ASP A 28 -1.33 -6.79 7.28
C ASP A 28 -2.26 -7.10 8.47
N PRO A 29 -1.73 -7.53 9.63
CA PRO A 29 -2.56 -7.88 10.78
C PRO A 29 -3.41 -6.72 11.33
N GLY A 30 -2.94 -5.48 11.16
CA GLY A 30 -3.67 -4.28 11.57
C GLY A 30 -4.86 -4.01 10.65
N GLU A 31 -4.63 -4.03 9.34
CA GLU A 31 -5.69 -3.96 8.32
C GLU A 31 -6.71 -5.07 8.51
N LYS A 32 -6.27 -6.30 8.80
CA LYS A 32 -7.16 -7.43 9.03
C LYS A 32 -8.16 -7.18 10.16
N GLN A 33 -7.70 -6.63 11.28
CA GLN A 33 -8.58 -6.31 12.41
C GLN A 33 -9.57 -5.20 12.06
N ILE A 34 -9.15 -4.23 11.25
CA ILE A 34 -10.00 -3.14 10.79
C ILE A 34 -11.07 -3.67 9.83
N ASP A 35 -10.70 -4.49 8.85
CA ASP A 35 -11.63 -5.12 7.90
C ASP A 35 -12.65 -6.00 8.61
N GLU A 36 -12.22 -6.83 9.57
CA GLU A 36 -13.13 -7.65 10.37
C GLU A 36 -14.10 -6.79 11.18
N LYS A 37 -13.63 -5.68 11.75
CA LYS A 37 -14.47 -4.73 12.48
C LYS A 37 -15.43 -3.99 11.57
N ILE A 38 -14.98 -3.54 10.40
CA ILE A 38 -15.83 -2.91 9.39
C ILE A 38 -16.93 -3.89 8.99
N LYS A 39 -16.59 -5.14 8.67
CA LYS A 39 -17.55 -6.18 8.29
C LYS A 39 -18.60 -6.42 9.37
N SER A 40 -18.17 -6.58 10.62
CA SER A 40 -19.06 -6.81 11.76
C SER A 40 -20.06 -5.66 11.97
N VAL A 41 -19.55 -4.42 12.02
CA VAL A 41 -20.38 -3.23 12.26
C VAL A 41 -21.27 -2.92 11.05
N THR A 42 -20.80 -3.17 9.83
CA THR A 42 -21.61 -3.03 8.61
C THR A 42 -22.80 -3.98 8.64
N GLN A 43 -22.61 -5.25 9.02
CA GLN A 43 -23.70 -6.20 9.16
C GLN A 43 -24.72 -5.77 10.21
N GLU A 44 -24.27 -5.20 11.33
CA GLU A 44 -25.17 -4.67 12.36
C GLU A 44 -25.95 -3.44 11.87
N CYS A 45 -25.28 -2.51 11.17
CA CYS A 45 -25.90 -1.34 10.54
C CYS A 45 -26.99 -1.77 9.54
N MET A 46 -26.67 -2.70 8.63
CA MET A 46 -27.61 -3.20 7.63
C MET A 46 -28.84 -3.90 8.21
N LYS A 47 -28.73 -4.49 9.41
CA LYS A 47 -29.86 -5.12 10.11
C LYS A 47 -30.77 -4.10 10.79
N ARG A 48 -30.22 -3.00 11.30
CA ARG A 48 -30.96 -1.96 12.04
C ARG A 48 -31.56 -0.90 11.13
N GLU A 49 -30.88 -0.58 10.04
CA GLU A 49 -31.29 0.48 9.13
C GLU A 49 -32.50 0.06 8.31
N LYS A 50 -33.56 0.88 8.35
CA LYS A 50 -34.83 0.63 7.67
C LYS A 50 -34.86 1.25 6.27
N ASN A 51 -34.05 2.28 6.03
CA ASN A 51 -33.95 2.93 4.73
C ASN A 51 -33.00 2.15 3.79
N PRO A 52 -33.47 1.61 2.66
CA PRO A 52 -32.65 0.82 1.75
C PRO A 52 -31.46 1.61 1.18
N MET A 53 -31.59 2.92 0.94
CA MET A 53 -30.49 3.75 0.46
C MET A 53 -29.37 3.88 1.49
N LYS A 54 -29.72 4.05 2.77
CA LYS A 54 -28.75 4.11 3.86
C LYS A 54 -28.10 2.76 4.17
N ARG A 55 -28.81 1.65 3.93
CA ARG A 55 -28.22 0.31 4.06
C ARG A 55 -27.06 0.09 3.09
N LEU A 56 -27.11 0.67 1.90
CA LEU A 56 -26.03 0.56 0.90
C LEU A 56 -24.78 1.34 1.33
N THR A 57 -24.92 2.42 2.11
CA THR A 57 -23.77 3.25 2.53
C THR A 57 -23.18 2.83 3.88
N CYS A 58 -23.81 1.91 4.63
CA CYS A 58 -23.34 1.46 5.94
C CYS A 58 -21.84 1.07 5.96
N GLY A 59 -21.37 0.37 4.93
CA GLY A 59 -19.97 -0.04 4.81
C GLY A 59 -19.06 1.12 4.42
N ASP A 60 -19.48 1.92 3.45
CA ASP A 60 -18.70 3.04 2.90
C ASP A 60 -18.50 4.14 3.94
N ASP A 61 -19.55 4.52 4.67
CA ASP A 61 -19.51 5.53 5.73
C ASP A 61 -18.53 5.11 6.84
N LEU A 62 -18.53 3.81 7.17
CA LEU A 62 -17.64 3.26 8.18
C LEU A 62 -16.20 3.20 7.67
N ARG A 63 -15.96 2.72 6.45
CA ARG A 63 -14.61 2.70 5.85
C ARG A 63 -14.03 4.10 5.77
N LYS A 64 -14.83 5.07 5.32
CA LYS A 64 -14.43 6.49 5.26
C LYS A 64 -14.08 7.04 6.64
N LYS A 65 -14.80 6.63 7.69
CA LYS A 65 -14.43 6.98 9.07
C LYS A 65 -13.04 6.45 9.44
N TYR A 66 -12.74 5.19 9.15
CA TYR A 66 -11.42 4.61 9.41
C TYR A 66 -10.31 5.25 8.58
N GLU A 67 -10.59 5.61 7.34
CA GLU A 67 -9.69 6.39 6.48
C GLU A 67 -9.38 7.75 7.11
N MET A 68 -10.38 8.51 7.56
CA MET A 68 -10.16 9.80 8.24
C MET A 68 -9.38 9.65 9.56
N GLU A 69 -9.54 8.54 10.27
CA GLU A 69 -8.74 8.19 11.45
C GLU A 69 -7.30 7.74 11.09
N GLY A 70 -6.95 7.72 9.81
CA GLY A 70 -5.65 7.28 9.28
C GLY A 70 -5.34 5.83 9.59
N LYS A 71 -6.35 4.97 9.60
CA LYS A 71 -6.23 3.54 9.88
C LYS A 71 -6.20 2.67 8.62
N ILE A 72 -6.60 3.22 7.48
CA ILE A 72 -6.62 2.52 6.18
C ILE A 72 -5.34 2.87 5.42
N ARG A 73 -4.52 1.87 5.12
CA ARG A 73 -3.28 1.99 4.35
C ARG A 73 -3.50 2.52 2.95
N GLY A 74 -2.45 3.05 2.33
CA GLY A 74 -2.53 3.63 0.99
C GLY A 74 -3.33 4.95 0.90
N THR A 75 -3.81 5.50 2.03
CA THR A 75 -4.53 6.77 2.11
C THR A 75 -3.62 7.90 2.60
N ASP A 76 -3.94 9.14 2.25
CA ASP A 76 -3.17 10.31 2.68
C ASP A 76 -3.14 10.46 4.20
N GLN A 77 -4.27 10.20 4.88
CA GLN A 77 -4.37 10.31 6.33
C GLN A 77 -3.49 9.27 7.03
N TYR A 78 -3.46 8.03 6.54
CA TYR A 78 -2.57 7.01 7.05
C TYR A 78 -1.10 7.40 6.84
N CYS A 79 -0.76 7.94 5.67
CA CYS A 79 0.60 8.37 5.37
C CYS A 79 1.04 9.53 6.27
N GLU A 80 0.19 10.54 6.49
CA GLU A 80 0.49 11.66 7.37
C GLU A 80 0.72 11.18 8.81
N LEU A 81 -0.15 10.31 9.35
CA LEU A 81 0.00 9.80 10.71
C LEU A 81 1.22 8.88 10.87
N SER A 82 1.48 8.03 9.87
CA SER A 82 2.53 7.00 9.95
C SER A 82 3.91 7.55 9.59
N TYR A 83 3.98 8.54 8.69
CA TYR A 83 5.22 9.00 8.06
C TYR A 83 5.49 10.50 8.21
N GLY A 84 4.49 11.33 8.54
CA GLY A 84 4.58 12.80 8.49
C GLY A 84 5.66 13.42 9.37
N MET A 85 5.97 12.76 10.50
CA MET A 85 6.96 13.20 11.49
C MET A 85 8.33 12.51 11.34
N LEU A 86 8.51 11.64 10.34
CA LEU A 86 9.76 10.91 10.14
C LEU A 86 10.84 11.81 9.51
N THR A 87 12.10 11.54 9.85
CA THR A 87 13.24 12.24 9.25
C THR A 87 13.45 11.80 7.79
N PRO A 88 14.16 12.59 6.96
CA PRO A 88 14.45 12.22 5.58
C PRO A 88 15.17 10.87 5.44
N GLU A 89 16.03 10.52 6.40
CA GLU A 89 16.77 9.26 6.41
C GLU A 89 15.83 8.08 6.64
N ILE A 90 14.96 8.18 7.65
CA ILE A 90 13.97 7.14 7.97
C ILE A 90 12.96 7.01 6.82
N LEU A 91 12.52 8.12 6.23
CA LEU A 91 11.63 8.10 5.06
C LEU A 91 12.25 7.35 3.87
N LYS A 92 13.56 7.52 3.61
CA LYS A 92 14.26 6.77 2.56
C LYS A 92 14.35 5.26 2.86
N GLU A 93 14.54 4.90 4.13
CA GLU A 93 14.51 3.49 4.55
C GLU A 93 13.12 2.89 4.39
N LYS A 94 12.07 3.62 4.80
CA LYS A 94 10.68 3.22 4.62
C LYS A 94 10.31 3.07 3.15
N LEU A 95 10.74 3.99 2.29
CA LEU A 95 10.54 3.88 0.85
C LEU A 95 11.14 2.60 0.26
N LYS A 96 12.34 2.20 0.71
CA LYS A 96 12.96 0.93 0.30
C LYS A 96 12.15 -0.27 0.80
N GLU A 97 11.71 -0.24 2.06
CA GLU A 97 10.89 -1.29 2.66
C GLU A 97 9.57 -1.50 1.89
N LEU A 98 8.87 -0.40 1.59
CA LEU A 98 7.61 -0.41 0.83
C LEU A 98 7.81 -1.00 -0.57
N ARG A 99 8.86 -0.57 -1.28
CA ARG A 99 9.19 -1.12 -2.61
C ARG A 99 9.47 -2.61 -2.61
N ILE A 100 10.08 -3.13 -1.54
CA ILE A 100 10.32 -4.57 -1.41
C ILE A 100 8.99 -5.30 -1.19
N LYS A 101 8.15 -4.81 -0.27
CA LYS A 101 6.84 -5.41 0.04
C LYS A 101 5.87 -5.34 -1.15
N GLY A 102 5.81 -4.19 -1.84
CA GLY A 102 4.95 -3.96 -3.00
C GLY A 102 5.33 -4.77 -4.25
N ARG A 103 6.54 -5.35 -4.32
CA ARG A 103 6.91 -6.29 -5.39
C ARG A 103 6.20 -7.63 -5.25
N SER A 104 5.97 -8.08 -4.02
CA SER A 104 5.29 -9.34 -3.69
C SER A 104 3.78 -9.18 -3.47
N ALA A 105 3.28 -7.94 -3.35
CA ALA A 105 1.86 -7.68 -3.18
C ALA A 105 1.09 -7.95 -4.47
N ARG A 106 -0.09 -8.56 -4.32
CA ARG A 106 -1.01 -8.82 -5.43
C ARG A 106 -1.39 -7.49 -6.09
N ARG A 107 -1.37 -7.47 -7.42
CA ARG A 107 -1.89 -6.36 -8.22
C ARG A 107 -3.29 -6.70 -8.68
N LEU A 108 -4.26 -5.81 -8.48
CA LEU A 108 -5.58 -5.99 -9.10
C LEU A 108 -5.51 -5.62 -10.59
N SER A 109 -5.88 -6.57 -11.43
CA SER A 109 -6.16 -6.37 -12.85
C SER A 109 -7.67 -6.41 -13.10
N ALA A 110 -8.11 -5.84 -14.22
CA ALA A 110 -9.52 -5.89 -14.61
C ALA A 110 -10.06 -7.32 -14.84
N LEU A 111 -9.17 -8.31 -14.92
CA LEU A 111 -9.49 -9.73 -15.11
C LEU A 111 -9.36 -10.53 -13.81
N ASP A 112 -8.98 -9.90 -12.69
CA ASP A 112 -8.91 -10.60 -11.41
C ASP A 112 -10.31 -10.85 -10.88
N VAL A 113 -10.72 -12.12 -10.93
CA VAL A 113 -12.00 -12.62 -10.41
C VAL A 113 -11.88 -13.06 -8.94
N GLY A 114 -10.72 -12.86 -8.32
CA GLY A 114 -10.45 -13.26 -6.94
C GLY A 114 -10.98 -12.25 -5.92
N GLU A 115 -11.66 -12.73 -4.88
CA GLU A 115 -12.05 -11.91 -3.73
C GLU A 115 -10.81 -11.31 -3.04
N ILE A 116 -10.92 -10.07 -2.54
CA ILE A 116 -9.91 -9.46 -1.68
C ILE A 116 -10.03 -10.07 -0.29
N LEU A 117 -8.93 -10.61 0.24
CA LEU A 117 -8.96 -11.23 1.56
C LEU A 117 -8.93 -10.16 2.66
N PRO A 118 -9.53 -10.41 3.84
CA PRO A 118 -9.44 -9.48 4.97
C PRO A 118 -7.98 -9.20 5.35
N GLY A 119 -7.63 -7.91 5.40
CA GLY A 119 -6.30 -7.43 5.69
C GLY A 119 -5.31 -7.49 4.54
N GLU A 120 -5.77 -7.82 3.34
CA GLU A 120 -4.91 -7.83 2.17
C GLU A 120 -4.53 -6.42 1.73
N VAL A 121 -3.22 -6.17 1.69
CA VAL A 121 -2.65 -4.92 1.17
C VAL A 121 -2.24 -5.14 -0.27
N LEU A 122 -2.79 -4.32 -1.14
CA LEU A 122 -2.58 -4.40 -2.58
C LEU A 122 -1.35 -3.61 -2.99
N LYS A 123 -0.86 -3.92 -4.19
CA LYS A 123 0.26 -3.18 -4.79
C LYS A 123 -0.02 -1.69 -4.92
N GLU A 124 -1.27 -1.33 -5.17
CA GLU A 124 -1.74 0.05 -5.29
C GLU A 124 -1.58 0.81 -3.96
N ASP A 125 -1.85 0.17 -2.81
CA ASP A 125 -1.70 0.79 -1.50
C ASP A 125 -0.23 1.15 -1.22
N PHE A 126 0.68 0.22 -1.52
CA PHE A 126 2.12 0.47 -1.43
C PHE A 126 2.56 1.61 -2.35
N ARG A 127 2.06 1.66 -3.59
CA ARG A 127 2.40 2.73 -4.55
C ARG A 127 1.95 4.10 -4.07
N ASN A 128 0.77 4.19 -3.46
CA ASN A 128 0.27 5.44 -2.90
C ASN A 128 1.18 5.91 -1.75
N GLU A 129 1.54 5.01 -0.85
CA GLU A 129 2.47 5.30 0.25
C GLU A 129 3.87 5.72 -0.27
N GLU A 130 4.38 5.03 -1.30
CA GLU A 130 5.65 5.38 -1.96
C GLU A 130 5.61 6.80 -2.55
N PHE A 131 4.58 7.11 -3.33
CA PHE A 131 4.40 8.43 -3.95
C PHE A 131 4.31 9.55 -2.90
N TRP A 132 3.56 9.29 -1.82
CA TRP A 132 3.42 10.23 -0.72
C TRP A 132 4.79 10.53 -0.09
N ILE A 133 5.59 9.49 0.21
CA ILE A 133 6.93 9.65 0.80
C ILE A 133 7.87 10.40 -0.15
N GLU A 134 7.86 10.07 -1.44
CA GLU A 134 8.68 10.77 -2.45
C GLU A 134 8.34 12.26 -2.53
N SER A 135 7.04 12.58 -2.56
CA SER A 135 6.55 13.97 -2.53
C SER A 135 7.01 14.70 -1.26
N ARG A 136 6.90 14.06 -0.10
CA ARG A 136 7.33 14.62 1.19
C ARG A 136 8.85 14.89 1.20
N LEU A 137 9.66 13.95 0.74
CA LEU A 137 11.11 14.13 0.63
C LEU A 137 11.47 15.30 -0.29
N ALA A 138 10.79 15.45 -1.43
CA ALA A 138 10.99 16.56 -2.34
C ALA A 138 10.65 17.92 -1.69
N GLN A 139 9.55 17.99 -0.93
CA GLN A 139 9.17 19.19 -0.18
C GLN A 139 10.24 19.57 0.86
N MET A 140 10.75 18.60 1.61
CA MET A 140 11.81 18.83 2.61
C MET A 140 13.10 19.33 1.96
N GLN A 141 13.50 18.74 0.83
CA GLN A 141 14.68 19.17 0.09
C GLN A 141 14.52 20.59 -0.44
N LYS A 142 13.36 20.93 -1.01
CA LYS A 142 13.05 22.29 -1.48
C LYS A 142 13.14 23.30 -0.34
N ALA A 143 12.51 23.02 0.80
CA ALA A 143 12.54 23.89 1.97
C ALA A 143 13.98 24.14 2.47
N ARG A 144 14.83 23.10 2.47
CA ARG A 144 16.24 23.23 2.86
C ARG A 144 17.03 24.10 1.90
N THR A 145 16.84 23.94 0.59
CA THR A 145 17.48 24.76 -0.44
C THR A 145 17.06 26.22 -0.31
N ASP A 146 15.77 26.48 -0.13
CA ASP A 146 15.22 27.83 0.03
C ASP A 146 15.77 28.51 1.29
N GLU A 147 15.87 27.79 2.40
CA GLU A 147 16.46 28.29 3.64
C GLU A 147 17.95 28.61 3.49
N THR A 148 18.71 27.73 2.82
CA THR A 148 20.13 27.94 2.54
C THR A 148 20.35 29.19 1.68
N ALA A 149 19.52 29.39 0.65
CA ALA A 149 19.57 30.59 -0.19
C ALA A 149 19.27 31.88 0.59
N ARG A 150 18.31 31.84 1.53
CA ARG A 150 18.00 32.97 2.42
C ARG A 150 19.16 33.30 3.35
N GLN A 151 19.80 32.28 3.94
CA GLN A 151 20.95 32.47 4.82
C GLN A 151 22.13 33.10 4.07
N LEU A 152 22.45 32.61 2.87
CA LEU A 152 23.49 33.20 2.01
C LEU A 152 23.23 34.67 1.69
N LYS A 153 21.97 35.03 1.38
CA LYS A 153 21.60 36.43 1.12
C LYS A 153 21.77 37.31 2.36
N ARG A 154 21.41 36.81 3.55
CA ARG A 154 21.59 37.54 4.82
C ARG A 154 23.08 37.79 5.12
N HIS A 155 23.91 36.77 4.98
CA HIS A 155 25.36 36.90 5.17
C HIS A 155 25.99 37.90 4.19
N ARG A 156 25.60 37.86 2.91
CA ARG A 156 26.07 38.84 1.92
C ARG A 156 25.70 40.28 2.30
N ASN A 157 24.47 40.50 2.75
CA ASN A 157 24.02 41.83 3.16
C ASN A 157 24.75 42.34 4.41
N GLN A 158 25.06 41.46 5.36
CA GLN A 158 25.84 41.81 6.56
C GLN A 158 27.29 42.15 6.21
N ALA A 159 27.91 41.42 5.28
CA ALA A 159 29.25 41.71 4.80
C ALA A 159 29.33 43.11 4.16
N ASN A 160 28.35 43.46 3.32
CA ASN A 160 28.28 44.77 2.65
C ASN A 160 27.94 45.95 3.58
N GLN A 161 27.47 45.70 4.81
CA GLN A 161 27.22 46.76 5.81
C GLN A 161 28.44 47.03 6.70
N SER A 162 29.48 46.21 6.58
CA SER A 162 30.70 46.28 7.39
C SER A 162 31.86 46.97 6.65
N GLU A 163 31.64 47.39 5.40
CA GLU A 163 32.54 48.19 4.55
C GLU A 163 32.06 49.66 4.53
#